data_AF-A0A956K0P2-F1
#
_entry.id   AF-A0A956K0P2-F1
#
_cell.length_a   1.000
_cell.length_b   1.000
_cell.length_c   1.000
_cell.angle_alpha   90.00
_cell.angle_beta   90.00
_cell.angle_gamma   90.00
#
_symmetry.space_group_name_H-M   'P 1'
#
loop_
_entity.id
_entity.type
_entity.pdbx_description
1 polymer ?
#
loop_
_entity_poly.entity_id
_entity_poly.type
_entity_poly.pdbx_seq_one_letter_code
_entity_poly.pdbx_strand_id
1 'polypeptide(L)'
;MRPRIVLAVAIVVHLGLGAALATGGLRPFYNDIRNRPGPAADFFAVYHAGRQVWTGRSPYARAERPAITPSHFAPFRYPPGVAWTLGAAVAKTRPWIAYGAWLVIVEGLLVVGVIRLRELVDDPRRLAWLRAAWLAFPPFFLELWMGQFTFVAAMLTFFAVLAWRRGRARRGAVAWAAACVLKLFPLALVPALALRRRAGALALMTIALAAALAPLLAIDGGVRGF
;
A
#
# COMPACT_ATOMS: atom_id res chain seq x y z
N MET A 1 -4.89 -31.87 -10.93
CA MET A 1 -5.76 -30.79 -11.41
C MET A 1 -5.06 -30.01 -12.53
N ARG A 2 -5.76 -29.71 -13.64
CA ARG A 2 -5.17 -28.98 -14.78
C ARG A 2 -4.96 -27.50 -14.42
N PRO A 3 -3.86 -26.84 -14.87
CA PRO A 3 -3.56 -25.43 -14.55
C PRO A 3 -4.72 -24.45 -14.80
N ARG A 4 -5.49 -24.65 -15.88
CA ARG A 4 -6.64 -23.82 -16.24
C ARG A 4 -7.77 -23.88 -15.20
N ILE A 5 -8.03 -25.07 -14.65
CA ILE A 5 -9.08 -25.26 -13.64
C ILE A 5 -8.67 -24.58 -12.34
N VAL A 6 -7.41 -24.72 -11.93
CA VAL A 6 -6.84 -24.04 -10.74
C VAL A 6 -7.04 -22.54 -10.84
N LEU A 7 -6.73 -21.94 -12.00
CA LEU A 7 -6.90 -20.51 -12.21
C LEU A 7 -8.37 -20.09 -12.23
N ALA A 8 -9.24 -20.85 -12.90
CA ALA A 8 -10.67 -20.56 -12.94
C ALA A 8 -11.29 -20.54 -11.53
N VAL A 9 -10.97 -21.54 -10.70
CA VAL A 9 -11.40 -21.59 -9.30
C VAL A 9 -10.89 -20.37 -8.53
N ALA A 10 -9.63 -20.00 -8.69
CA ALA A 10 -9.07 -18.85 -7.99
C ALA A 10 -9.72 -17.52 -8.40
N ILE A 11 -10.09 -17.36 -9.67
CA ILE A 11 -10.84 -16.19 -10.15
C ILE A 11 -12.22 -16.15 -9.49
N VAL A 12 -12.94 -17.28 -9.45
CA VAL A 12 -14.25 -17.34 -8.77
C VAL A 12 -14.13 -16.98 -7.29
N VAL A 13 -13.11 -17.51 -6.61
CA VAL A 13 -12.84 -17.15 -5.20
C VAL A 13 -12.56 -15.65 -5.06
N HIS A 14 -11.71 -15.08 -5.91
CA HIS A 14 -11.38 -13.67 -5.90
C HIS A 14 -12.61 -12.78 -6.13
N LEU A 15 -13.47 -13.12 -7.10
CA LEU A 15 -14.75 -12.44 -7.32
C LEU A 15 -15.67 -12.56 -6.10
N GLY A 16 -15.68 -13.71 -5.43
CA GLY A 16 -16.38 -13.92 -4.16
C GLY A 16 -15.87 -12.98 -3.05
N LEU A 17 -14.55 -12.79 -2.95
CA LEU A 17 -13.95 -11.80 -2.03
C LEU A 17 -14.39 -10.37 -2.37
N GLY A 18 -14.47 -10.03 -3.66
CA GLY A 18 -15.00 -8.74 -4.13
C GLY A 18 -16.47 -8.53 -3.77
N ALA A 19 -17.32 -9.54 -3.94
CA ALA A 19 -18.72 -9.48 -3.50
C ALA A 19 -18.85 -9.36 -1.98
N ALA A 20 -18.00 -10.05 -1.23
CA ALA A 20 -17.91 -9.91 0.22
C ALA A 20 -17.46 -8.50 0.65
N LEU A 21 -16.68 -7.81 -0.17
CA LEU A 21 -16.22 -6.43 0.11
C LEU A 21 -17.39 -5.46 0.02
N ALA A 22 -18.25 -5.61 -0.98
CA ALA A 22 -19.43 -4.78 -1.14
C ALA A 22 -20.46 -4.98 -0.01
N THR A 23 -20.60 -6.21 0.48
CA THR A 23 -21.62 -6.57 1.49
C THR A 23 -21.11 -6.56 2.93
N GLY A 24 -19.79 -6.57 3.14
CA GLY A 24 -19.19 -6.80 4.45
C GLY A 24 -19.35 -8.24 4.95
N GLY A 25 -19.66 -9.21 4.09
CA GLY A 25 -20.00 -10.59 4.47
C GLY A 25 -18.91 -11.34 5.25
N LEU A 26 -17.64 -10.92 5.14
CA LEU A 26 -16.53 -11.54 5.86
C LEU A 26 -16.21 -10.87 7.22
N ARG A 27 -16.99 -9.87 7.64
CA ARG A 27 -16.84 -9.18 8.94
C ARG A 27 -16.61 -10.11 10.14
N PRO A 28 -17.34 -11.23 10.31
CA PRO A 28 -17.16 -12.09 11.49
C PRO A 28 -15.79 -12.75 11.59
N PHE A 29 -15.08 -12.92 10.46
CA PHE A 29 -13.83 -13.70 10.39
C PHE A 29 -12.58 -12.86 10.60
N TYR A 30 -12.71 -11.53 10.68
CA TYR A 30 -11.57 -10.63 10.76
C TYR A 30 -11.71 -9.62 11.90
N ASN A 31 -10.73 -9.64 12.82
CA ASN A 31 -10.69 -8.75 13.97
C ASN A 31 -10.72 -7.27 13.56
N ASP A 32 -9.90 -6.87 12.58
CA ASP A 32 -9.86 -5.48 12.12
C ASP A 32 -11.21 -5.05 11.51
N ILE A 33 -11.92 -5.93 10.80
CA ILE A 33 -13.19 -5.53 10.18
C ILE A 33 -14.30 -5.43 11.24
N ARG A 34 -14.27 -6.33 12.23
CA ARG A 34 -15.25 -6.36 13.32
C ARG A 34 -15.10 -5.19 14.29
N ASN A 35 -13.87 -4.81 14.61
CA ASN A 35 -13.57 -3.89 15.71
C ASN A 35 -13.11 -2.49 15.27
N ARG A 36 -12.84 -2.27 13.98
CA ARG A 36 -12.46 -0.94 13.47
C ARG A 36 -13.69 -0.10 13.15
N PRO A 37 -13.53 1.23 13.11
CA PRO A 37 -14.63 2.19 12.93
C PRO A 37 -15.43 2.04 11.62
N GLY A 38 -14.87 1.38 10.59
CA GLY A 38 -15.55 1.17 9.32
C GLY A 38 -14.60 0.83 8.17
N PRO A 39 -15.13 0.66 6.95
CA PRO A 39 -14.31 0.49 5.76
C PRO A 39 -13.47 1.75 5.49
N ALA A 40 -12.36 1.54 4.78
CA ALA A 40 -11.37 2.54 4.39
C ALA A 40 -10.68 3.27 5.55
N ALA A 41 -10.76 2.75 6.79
CA ALA A 41 -10.23 3.47 7.97
C ALA A 41 -8.74 3.84 7.86
N ASP A 42 -7.90 2.98 7.27
CA ASP A 42 -6.47 3.26 7.07
C ASP A 42 -6.25 4.22 5.89
N PHE A 43 -7.07 4.13 4.83
CA PHE A 43 -7.02 5.08 3.72
C PHE A 43 -7.45 6.49 4.15
N PHE A 44 -8.52 6.59 4.93
CA PHE A 44 -9.03 7.86 5.44
C PHE A 44 -8.07 8.50 6.44
N ALA A 45 -7.20 7.73 7.11
CA ALA A 45 -6.11 8.30 7.89
C ALA A 45 -5.17 9.16 7.03
N VAL A 46 -4.78 8.65 5.85
CA VAL A 46 -3.90 9.35 4.90
C VAL A 46 -4.63 10.51 4.23
N TYR A 47 -5.90 10.32 3.85
CA TYR A 47 -6.74 11.39 3.31
C TYR A 47 -6.89 12.54 4.30
N HIS A 48 -7.20 12.23 5.56
CA HIS A 48 -7.36 13.22 6.63
C HIS A 48 -6.06 13.97 6.90
N ALA A 49 -4.93 13.26 7.00
CA ALA A 49 -3.62 13.89 7.16
C ALA A 49 -3.29 14.85 6.00
N GLY A 50 -3.63 14.47 4.76
CA GLY A 50 -3.52 15.35 3.60
C GLY A 50 -4.35 16.63 3.70
N ARG A 51 -5.60 16.53 4.19
CA ARG A 51 -6.46 17.69 4.45
C ARG A 51 -5.90 18.59 5.55
N GLN A 52 -5.35 18.03 6.62
CA GLN A 52 -4.75 18.81 7.70
C GLN A 52 -3.57 19.64 7.18
N VAL A 53 -2.66 19.01 6.43
CA VAL A 53 -1.49 19.67 5.83
C VAL A 53 -1.87 20.87 4.98
N TRP A 54 -2.92 20.77 4.17
CA TRP A 54 -3.40 21.92 3.37
C TRP A 54 -3.94 23.08 4.17
N THR A 55 -4.44 22.82 5.37
CA THR A 55 -4.93 23.85 6.27
C THR A 55 -3.84 24.36 7.23
N GLY A 56 -2.58 24.04 6.95
CA GLY A 56 -1.43 24.45 7.78
C GLY A 56 -1.39 23.74 9.13
N ARG A 57 -1.98 22.55 9.25
CA ARG A 57 -2.04 21.78 10.50
C ARG A 57 -1.13 20.57 10.44
N SER A 58 -0.77 20.09 11.63
CA SER A 58 -0.04 18.82 11.77
C SER A 58 -0.84 17.66 11.15
N PRO A 59 -0.21 16.79 10.33
CA PRO A 59 -0.83 15.57 9.81
C PRO A 59 -1.20 14.57 10.92
N TYR A 60 -0.62 14.73 12.11
CA TYR A 60 -0.88 13.89 13.29
C TYR A 60 -1.99 14.45 14.18
N ALA A 61 -2.52 15.63 13.86
CA ALA A 61 -3.64 16.22 14.60
C ALA A 61 -4.88 15.32 14.50
N ARG A 62 -5.49 15.01 15.65
CA ARG A 62 -6.67 14.15 15.75
C ARG A 62 -8.00 14.90 15.63
N ALA A 63 -7.95 16.24 15.51
CA ALA A 63 -9.15 17.06 15.48
C ALA A 63 -10.02 16.71 14.26
N GLU A 64 -11.16 16.08 14.52
CA GLU A 64 -12.08 15.64 13.49
C GLU A 64 -12.85 16.81 12.86
N ARG A 65 -13.11 16.69 11.56
CA ARG A 65 -14.01 17.59 10.83
C ARG A 65 -14.92 16.74 9.94
N PRO A 66 -16.04 16.22 10.50
CA PRO A 66 -16.93 15.30 9.79
C PRO A 66 -17.46 15.85 8.45
N ALA A 67 -17.55 17.17 8.30
CA ALA A 67 -17.96 17.82 7.06
C ALA A 67 -16.92 17.73 5.91
N ILE A 68 -15.67 17.33 6.20
CA ILE A 68 -14.55 17.35 5.26
C ILE A 68 -13.94 15.94 5.10
N THR A 69 -13.85 15.21 6.21
CA THR A 69 -13.32 13.84 6.27
C THR A 69 -14.36 12.96 6.92
N PRO A 70 -14.52 11.70 6.47
CA PRO A 70 -15.40 10.75 7.14
C PRO A 70 -15.13 10.72 8.64
N SER A 71 -16.18 10.62 9.46
CA SER A 71 -16.11 10.65 10.92
C SER A 71 -15.40 9.43 11.52
N HIS A 72 -14.89 8.54 10.69
CA HIS A 72 -14.25 7.30 11.10
C HIS A 72 -12.95 7.10 10.31
N PHE A 73 -11.81 7.26 10.99
CA PHE A 73 -10.48 6.99 10.43
C PHE A 73 -9.53 6.49 11.52
N ALA A 74 -8.52 5.72 11.12
CA ALA A 74 -7.45 5.33 12.04
C ALA A 74 -6.48 6.50 12.27
N PRO A 75 -5.78 6.58 13.42
CA PRO A 75 -4.73 7.57 13.60
C PRO A 75 -3.65 7.48 12.51
N PHE A 76 -3.28 8.63 11.94
CA PHE A 76 -2.20 8.69 10.95
C PHE A 76 -0.86 8.30 11.59
N ARG A 77 -0.20 7.28 11.03
CA ARG A 77 1.01 6.65 11.58
C ARG A 77 2.13 6.46 10.53
N TYR A 78 2.05 7.21 9.45
CA TYR A 78 3.02 7.15 8.35
C TYR A 78 4.06 8.28 8.50
N PRO A 79 5.20 8.19 7.80
CA PRO A 79 6.11 9.32 7.66
C PRO A 79 5.35 10.56 7.18
N PRO A 80 5.70 11.76 7.68
CA PRO A 80 4.95 12.97 7.42
C PRO A 80 4.81 13.21 5.92
N GLY A 81 5.89 13.03 5.14
CA GLY A 81 5.90 13.19 3.69
C GLY A 81 4.79 12.43 2.94
N VAL A 82 4.27 11.31 3.47
CA VAL A 82 3.10 10.62 2.89
C VAL A 82 1.85 11.53 2.92
N ALA A 83 1.66 12.32 3.98
CA ALA A 83 0.59 13.32 4.06
C ALA A 83 0.78 14.48 3.07
N TRP A 84 1.99 15.04 2.96
CA TRP A 84 2.28 16.16 2.03
C TRP A 84 2.26 15.73 0.56
N THR A 85 2.41 14.45 0.26
CA THR A 85 2.42 13.92 -1.11
C THR A 85 1.11 13.22 -1.44
N LEU A 86 1.01 11.93 -1.13
CA LEU A 86 -0.13 11.09 -1.45
C LEU A 86 -1.41 11.58 -0.78
N GLY A 87 -1.35 11.89 0.52
CA GLY A 87 -2.48 12.43 1.29
C GLY A 87 -3.02 13.70 0.65
N ALA A 88 -2.16 14.68 0.42
CA ALA A 88 -2.51 15.93 -0.27
C ALA A 88 -3.08 15.67 -1.67
N ALA A 89 -2.52 14.74 -2.45
CA ALA A 89 -3.05 14.41 -3.76
C ALA A 89 -4.48 13.87 -3.70
N VAL A 90 -4.75 12.88 -2.85
CA VAL A 90 -6.07 12.24 -2.76
C VAL A 90 -7.12 13.16 -2.12
N ALA A 91 -6.69 14.04 -1.22
CA ALA A 91 -7.51 15.04 -0.54
C ALA A 91 -8.19 16.06 -1.49
N LYS A 92 -7.78 16.11 -2.78
CA LYS A 92 -8.36 16.98 -3.83
C LYS A 92 -9.73 16.52 -4.32
N THR A 93 -10.11 15.31 -3.96
CA THR A 93 -11.33 14.67 -4.45
C THR A 93 -12.21 14.26 -3.27
N ARG A 94 -13.46 13.85 -3.54
CA ARG A 94 -14.34 13.35 -2.47
C ARG A 94 -13.75 12.06 -1.89
N PRO A 95 -13.80 11.84 -0.56
CA PRO A 95 -13.12 10.72 0.10
C PRO A 95 -13.43 9.35 -0.51
N TRP A 96 -14.71 9.09 -0.80
CA TRP A 96 -15.14 7.83 -1.38
C TRP A 96 -14.73 7.63 -2.85
N ILE A 97 -14.62 8.72 -3.62
CA ILE A 97 -14.09 8.66 -4.99
C ILE A 97 -12.59 8.35 -4.93
N ALA A 98 -11.86 9.02 -4.04
CA ALA A 98 -10.45 8.75 -3.81
C ALA A 98 -10.20 7.30 -3.40
N TYR A 99 -11.01 6.78 -2.48
CA TYR A 99 -10.92 5.39 -2.03
C TYR A 99 -11.30 4.40 -3.15
N GLY A 100 -12.35 4.66 -3.93
CA GLY A 100 -12.69 3.83 -5.09
C GLY A 100 -11.54 3.78 -6.11
N ALA A 101 -10.91 4.91 -6.41
CA ALA A 101 -9.73 4.96 -7.27
C ALA A 101 -8.55 4.18 -6.66
N TRP A 102 -8.36 4.25 -5.34
CA TRP A 102 -7.36 3.46 -4.63
C TRP A 102 -7.59 1.96 -4.79
N LEU A 103 -8.83 1.47 -4.66
CA LEU A 103 -9.17 0.07 -4.89
C LEU A 103 -8.79 -0.37 -6.31
N VAL A 104 -9.11 0.44 -7.31
CA VAL A 104 -8.75 0.16 -8.72
C VAL A 104 -7.23 0.07 -8.90
N ILE A 105 -6.46 0.92 -8.23
CA ILE A 105 -4.98 0.87 -8.27
C ILE A 105 -4.48 -0.44 -7.64
N VAL A 106 -4.99 -0.81 -6.47
CA VAL A 106 -4.56 -2.02 -5.75
C VAL A 106 -4.91 -3.29 -6.54
N GLU A 107 -6.10 -3.36 -7.11
CA GLU A 107 -6.54 -4.45 -8.00
C GLU A 107 -5.70 -4.52 -9.29
N GLY A 108 -5.46 -3.37 -9.91
CA GLY A 108 -4.60 -3.29 -11.10
C GLY A 108 -3.18 -3.79 -10.81
N LEU A 109 -2.62 -3.44 -9.65
CA LEU A 109 -1.32 -3.94 -9.20
C LEU A 109 -1.34 -5.46 -8.98
N LEU A 110 -2.41 -6.02 -8.42
CA LEU A 110 -2.58 -7.47 -8.27
C LEU A 110 -2.57 -8.16 -9.63
N VAL A 111 -3.38 -7.69 -10.58
CA VAL A 111 -3.46 -8.24 -11.94
C VAL A 111 -2.09 -8.19 -12.60
N VAL A 112 -1.41 -7.04 -12.55
CA VAL A 112 -0.05 -6.91 -13.10
C VAL A 112 0.91 -7.88 -12.40
N GLY A 113 0.91 -7.97 -11.08
CA GLY A 113 1.73 -8.91 -10.32
C GLY A 113 1.52 -10.37 -10.77
N VAL A 114 0.26 -10.81 -10.83
CA VAL A 114 -0.15 -12.15 -11.29
C VAL A 114 0.34 -12.43 -12.71
N ILE A 115 0.23 -11.49 -13.63
CA ILE A 115 0.74 -11.63 -15.00
C ILE A 115 2.26 -11.80 -14.98
N ARG A 116 2.96 -10.93 -14.24
CA ARG A 116 4.43 -10.81 -14.21
C ARG A 116 5.11 -11.94 -13.43
N LEU A 117 4.38 -12.74 -12.64
CA LEU A 117 4.92 -13.95 -11.99
C LEU A 117 5.61 -14.93 -12.96
N ARG A 118 5.20 -14.95 -14.24
CA ARG A 118 5.85 -15.78 -15.29
C ARG A 118 7.34 -15.50 -15.47
N GLU A 119 7.83 -14.37 -14.96
CA GLU A 119 9.24 -13.97 -15.06
C GLU A 119 10.10 -14.59 -13.97
N LEU A 120 9.45 -15.20 -12.98
CA LEU A 120 10.08 -15.87 -11.86
C LEU A 120 9.93 -17.39 -11.94
N VAL A 121 8.96 -17.88 -12.71
CA VAL A 121 8.56 -19.29 -12.69
C VAL A 121 8.28 -19.77 -14.10
N ASP A 122 9.11 -20.70 -14.56
CA ASP A 122 9.00 -21.28 -15.90
C ASP A 122 8.02 -22.45 -15.96
N ASP A 123 7.89 -23.24 -14.89
CA ASP A 123 6.93 -24.36 -14.83
C ASP A 123 5.48 -23.85 -14.84
N PRO A 124 4.68 -24.19 -15.89
CA PRO A 124 3.31 -23.73 -16.02
C PRO A 124 2.40 -24.19 -14.86
N ARG A 125 2.67 -25.36 -14.28
CA ARG A 125 1.86 -25.89 -13.18
C ARG A 125 2.11 -25.09 -11.91
N ARG A 126 3.37 -24.89 -11.52
CA ARG A 126 3.75 -24.06 -10.38
C ARG A 126 3.30 -22.60 -10.56
N LEU A 127 3.42 -22.06 -11.76
CA LEU A 127 2.95 -20.70 -12.06
C LEU A 127 1.44 -20.56 -11.83
N ALA A 128 0.64 -21.52 -12.29
CA ALA A 128 -0.82 -21.50 -12.08
C ALA A 128 -1.19 -21.54 -10.60
N TRP A 129 -0.52 -22.38 -9.81
CA TRP A 129 -0.74 -22.43 -8.35
C TRP A 129 -0.34 -21.15 -7.64
N LEU A 130 0.79 -20.53 -8.00
CA LEU A 130 1.20 -19.25 -7.40
C LEU A 130 0.25 -18.12 -7.75
N ARG A 131 -0.22 -18.04 -9.01
CA ARG A 131 -1.25 -17.09 -9.43
C ARG A 131 -2.55 -17.30 -8.67
N ALA A 132 -2.97 -18.56 -8.53
CA ALA A 132 -4.15 -18.90 -7.76
C ALA A 132 -4.01 -18.50 -6.28
N ALA A 133 -2.85 -18.75 -5.68
CA ALA A 133 -2.58 -18.36 -4.31
C ALA A 133 -2.68 -16.83 -4.11
N TRP A 134 -2.20 -16.03 -5.07
CA TRP A 134 -2.32 -14.56 -5.01
C TRP A 134 -3.76 -14.09 -5.15
N LEU A 135 -4.51 -14.62 -6.12
CA LEU A 135 -5.91 -14.24 -6.37
C LEU A 135 -6.83 -14.64 -5.20
N ALA A 136 -6.60 -15.82 -4.64
CA ALA A 136 -7.40 -16.36 -3.54
C ALA A 136 -6.86 -16.00 -2.15
N PHE A 137 -5.89 -15.08 -2.04
CA PHE A 137 -5.24 -14.74 -0.77
C PHE A 137 -6.18 -13.93 0.14
N PRO A 138 -6.74 -14.50 1.22
CA PRO A 138 -7.77 -13.81 2.00
C PRO A 138 -7.30 -12.50 2.65
N PRO A 139 -6.04 -12.32 3.10
CA PRO A 139 -5.58 -11.03 3.59
C PRO A 139 -5.60 -9.90 2.55
N PHE A 140 -5.68 -10.21 1.25
CA PHE A 140 -5.89 -9.16 0.22
C PHE A 140 -7.24 -8.47 0.38
N PHE A 141 -8.27 -9.20 0.84
CA PHE A 141 -9.56 -8.61 1.16
C PHE A 141 -9.45 -7.54 2.27
N LEU A 142 -8.63 -7.79 3.30
CA LEU A 142 -8.37 -6.79 4.35
C LEU A 142 -7.67 -5.55 3.80
N GLU A 143 -6.72 -5.74 2.88
CA GLU A 143 -6.01 -4.64 2.24
C GLU A 143 -7.01 -3.69 1.55
N LEU A 144 -7.96 -4.27 0.79
CA LEU A 144 -9.02 -3.51 0.13
C LEU A 144 -9.96 -2.89 1.16
N TRP A 145 -10.51 -3.67 2.10
CA TRP A 145 -11.48 -3.20 3.09
C TRP A 145 -10.97 -2.02 3.92
N MET A 146 -9.74 -2.12 4.41
CA MET A 146 -9.13 -1.07 5.23
C MET A 146 -8.56 0.06 4.38
N GLY A 147 -8.27 -0.19 3.10
CA GLY A 147 -7.56 0.72 2.21
C GLY A 147 -6.10 0.88 2.65
N GLN A 148 -5.44 -0.25 2.92
CA GLN A 148 -4.05 -0.28 3.33
C GLN A 148 -3.09 -0.02 2.16
N PHE A 149 -1.82 0.18 2.53
CA PHE A 149 -0.71 0.49 1.62
C PHE A 149 0.37 -0.60 1.63
N THR A 150 0.12 -1.70 2.33
CA THR A 150 1.07 -2.79 2.55
C THR A 150 1.29 -3.56 1.25
N PHE A 151 0.22 -3.88 0.53
CA PHE A 151 0.27 -4.56 -0.76
C PHE A 151 0.97 -3.71 -1.82
N VAL A 152 0.72 -2.40 -1.85
CA VAL A 152 1.43 -1.49 -2.77
C VAL A 152 2.92 -1.47 -2.48
N ALA A 153 3.34 -1.36 -1.22
CA ALA A 153 4.75 -1.45 -0.85
C ALA A 153 5.37 -2.81 -1.21
N ALA A 154 4.64 -3.92 -1.00
CA ALA A 154 5.08 -5.25 -1.41
C ALA A 154 5.22 -5.36 -2.93
N MET A 155 4.31 -4.76 -3.70
CA MET A 155 4.34 -4.78 -5.16
C MET A 155 5.46 -3.93 -5.74
N LEU A 156 5.71 -2.76 -5.17
CA LEU A 156 6.87 -1.95 -5.50
C LEU A 156 8.19 -2.70 -5.23
N THR A 157 8.25 -3.44 -4.11
CA THR A 157 9.40 -4.31 -3.79
C THR A 157 9.55 -5.46 -4.78
N PHE A 158 8.46 -6.12 -5.15
CA PHE A 158 8.45 -7.15 -6.19
C PHE A 158 8.93 -6.63 -7.54
N PHE A 159 8.44 -5.46 -7.97
CA PHE A 159 8.89 -4.82 -9.20
C PHE A 159 10.35 -4.38 -9.14
N ALA A 160 10.85 -3.98 -7.96
CA ALA A 160 12.26 -3.69 -7.78
C ALA A 160 13.13 -4.91 -8.06
N VAL A 161 12.77 -6.07 -7.52
CA VAL A 161 13.45 -7.35 -7.77
C VAL A 161 13.40 -7.71 -9.26
N LEU A 162 12.23 -7.59 -9.91
CA LEU A 162 12.10 -7.85 -11.34
C LEU A 162 12.92 -6.90 -12.22
N ALA A 163 13.07 -5.63 -11.81
CA ALA A 163 13.90 -4.66 -12.51
C ALA A 163 15.38 -5.01 -12.36
N TRP A 164 15.83 -5.38 -11.15
CA TRP A 164 17.21 -5.79 -10.91
C TRP A 164 17.60 -7.08 -11.65
N ARG A 165 16.70 -8.07 -11.73
CA ARG A 165 16.92 -9.28 -12.54
C ARG A 165 17.18 -8.98 -14.02
N ARG A 166 16.62 -7.87 -14.52
CA ARG A 166 16.80 -7.41 -15.91
C ARG A 166 17.96 -6.44 -16.09
N GLY A 167 18.83 -6.29 -15.08
CA GLY A 167 19.91 -5.31 -15.13
C GLY A 167 19.47 -3.84 -15.02
N ARG A 168 18.19 -3.56 -14.75
CA ARG A 168 17.64 -2.18 -14.66
C ARG A 168 17.83 -1.61 -13.25
N ALA A 169 19.09 -1.39 -12.86
CA ALA A 169 19.50 -0.99 -11.52
C ALA A 169 18.72 0.21 -10.96
N ARG A 170 18.66 1.32 -11.73
CA ARG A 170 17.99 2.57 -11.32
C ARG A 170 16.48 2.38 -11.12
N ARG A 171 15.80 1.68 -12.03
CA ARG A 171 14.34 1.44 -11.89
C ARG A 171 14.03 0.62 -10.65
N GLY A 172 14.85 -0.39 -10.35
CA GLY A 172 14.67 -1.16 -9.13
C GLY A 172 14.93 -0.36 -7.86
N ALA A 173 15.97 0.50 -7.86
CA ALA A 173 16.24 1.41 -6.76
C ALA A 173 15.08 2.37 -6.48
N VAL A 174 14.51 3.00 -7.53
CA VAL A 174 13.39 3.92 -7.40
C VAL A 174 12.15 3.21 -6.84
N ALA A 175 11.80 2.04 -7.37
CA ALA A 175 10.65 1.28 -6.89
C ALA A 175 10.82 0.85 -5.43
N TRP A 176 12.00 0.36 -5.05
CA TRP A 176 12.27 -0.04 -3.67
C TRP A 176 12.29 1.14 -2.70
N ALA A 177 12.91 2.27 -3.07
CA ALA A 177 12.90 3.49 -2.24
C ALA A 177 11.47 4.00 -2.01
N ALA A 178 10.64 4.00 -3.06
CA ALA A 178 9.22 4.35 -2.93
C ALA A 178 8.46 3.38 -1.99
N ALA A 179 8.79 2.08 -2.04
CA ALA A 179 8.23 1.10 -1.11
C ALA A 179 8.60 1.43 0.35
N CYS A 180 9.87 1.74 0.62
CA CYS A 180 10.38 2.10 1.95
C CYS A 180 9.74 3.38 2.52
N VAL A 181 9.49 4.38 1.67
CA VAL A 181 8.78 5.60 2.07
C VAL A 181 7.34 5.30 2.48
N LEU A 182 6.69 4.36 1.77
CA LEU A 182 5.30 4.02 2.02
C LEU A 182 5.13 3.14 3.27
N LYS A 183 6.03 2.18 3.48
CA LYS A 183 6.07 1.25 4.62
C LYS A 183 7.52 0.91 4.92
N LEU A 184 7.86 0.68 6.19
CA LEU A 184 9.25 0.41 6.59
C LEU A 184 9.70 -1.06 6.37
N PHE A 185 8.78 -2.03 6.27
CA PHE A 185 9.16 -3.44 6.14
C PHE A 185 10.06 -3.78 4.92
N PRO A 186 10.03 -3.08 3.77
CA PRO A 186 10.97 -3.31 2.67
C PRO A 186 12.44 -3.04 3.03
N LEU A 187 12.71 -2.35 4.15
CA LEU A 187 14.06 -2.21 4.70
C LEU A 187 14.68 -3.54 5.10
N ALA A 188 13.90 -4.60 5.24
CA ALA A 188 14.43 -5.97 5.40
C ALA A 188 15.38 -6.40 4.27
N LEU A 189 15.34 -5.73 3.10
CA LEU A 189 16.28 -5.98 2.00
C LEU A 189 17.64 -5.29 2.16
N VAL A 190 17.83 -4.39 3.14
CA VAL A 190 19.09 -3.64 3.32
C VAL A 190 20.30 -4.58 3.43
N PRO A 191 20.32 -5.65 4.26
CA PRO A 191 21.48 -6.53 4.36
C PRO A 191 21.81 -7.19 3.01
N ALA A 192 20.80 -7.69 2.30
CA ALA A 192 20.98 -8.34 1.00
C ALA A 192 21.51 -7.36 -0.07
N LEU A 193 21.07 -6.10 -0.05
CA LEU A 193 21.53 -5.07 -0.98
C LEU A 193 22.95 -4.58 -0.67
N ALA A 194 23.30 -4.49 0.61
CA ALA A 194 24.65 -4.18 1.05
C ALA A 194 25.65 -5.26 0.62
N LEU A 195 25.32 -6.54 0.87
CA LEU A 195 26.13 -7.69 0.45
C LEU A 195 26.31 -7.75 -1.08
N ARG A 196 25.28 -7.32 -1.84
CA ARG A 196 25.34 -7.23 -3.31
C ARG A 196 25.92 -5.92 -3.84
N ARG A 197 26.54 -5.10 -2.96
CA ARG A 197 27.18 -3.81 -3.29
C ARG A 197 26.26 -2.85 -4.08
N ARG A 198 24.96 -2.86 -3.79
CA ARG A 198 23.96 -1.99 -4.44
C ARG A 198 23.90 -0.60 -3.80
N ALA A 199 25.05 0.07 -3.69
CA ALA A 199 25.18 1.35 -2.99
C ALA A 199 24.21 2.43 -3.48
N GLY A 200 23.96 2.51 -4.80
CA GLY A 200 23.00 3.48 -5.36
C GLY A 200 21.55 3.25 -4.91
N ALA A 201 21.14 2.00 -4.65
CA ALA A 201 19.81 1.71 -4.13
C ALA A 201 19.70 2.14 -2.66
N LEU A 202 20.74 1.85 -1.87
CA LEU A 202 20.82 2.26 -0.47
C LEU A 202 20.81 3.78 -0.32
N ALA A 203 21.65 4.49 -1.09
CA ALA A 203 21.72 5.94 -1.09
C ALA A 203 20.36 6.56 -1.45
N LEU A 204 19.70 6.08 -2.51
CA LEU A 204 18.39 6.58 -2.91
C LEU A 204 17.32 6.34 -1.85
N MET A 205 17.32 5.17 -1.21
CA MET A 205 16.42 4.87 -0.10
C MET A 205 16.63 5.83 1.08
N THR A 206 17.89 6.07 1.47
CA THR A 206 18.21 7.00 2.57
C THR A 206 17.75 8.41 2.24
N ILE A 207 18.04 8.91 1.03
CA ILE A 207 17.60 10.24 0.58
C ILE A 207 16.06 10.33 0.58
N ALA A 208 15.38 9.31 0.06
CA ALA A 208 13.92 9.30 -0.03
C ALA A 208 13.27 9.29 1.37
N LEU A 209 13.79 8.50 2.31
CA LEU A 209 13.31 8.49 3.69
C LEU A 209 13.61 9.82 4.39
N ALA A 210 14.81 10.38 4.24
CA ALA A 210 15.15 11.68 4.81
C ALA A 210 14.22 12.77 4.27
N ALA A 211 13.95 12.79 2.96
CA ALA A 211 12.98 13.71 2.36
C ALA A 211 11.55 13.50 2.87
N ALA A 212 11.13 12.24 3.07
CA ALA A 212 9.81 11.92 3.63
C ALA A 212 9.69 12.29 5.11
N LEU A 213 10.79 12.35 5.85
CA LEU A 213 10.85 12.74 7.26
C LEU A 213 11.12 14.24 7.46
N ALA A 214 11.72 14.93 6.49
CA ALA A 214 12.07 16.34 6.57
C ALA A 214 10.94 17.26 7.06
N PRO A 215 9.65 17.06 6.68
CA PRO A 215 8.58 17.91 7.19
C PRO A 215 8.40 17.81 8.71
N LEU A 216 8.87 16.75 9.37
CA LEU A 216 8.82 16.63 10.83
C LEU A 216 9.57 17.79 11.51
N LEU A 217 10.71 18.21 10.92
CA LEU A 217 11.52 19.34 11.40
C LEU A 217 10.80 20.68 11.26
N ALA A 218 9.85 20.79 10.33
CA ALA A 218 9.03 21.99 10.12
C ALA A 218 7.81 22.04 11.05
N ILE A 219 7.36 20.89 11.58
CA ILE A 219 6.24 20.79 12.51
C ILE A 219 6.66 21.24 13.92
N ASP A 220 7.92 20.98 14.31
CA ASP A 220 8.45 21.31 15.65
C ASP A 220 8.59 22.81 15.94
N GLY A 221 8.58 23.68 14.91
CA GLY A 221 8.47 25.14 15.10
C GLY A 221 7.12 25.60 15.67
N GLY A 222 6.12 24.71 15.74
CA GLY A 222 4.77 24.97 16.25
C GLY A 222 4.37 24.13 17.47
N VAL A 223 5.29 23.35 18.05
CA VAL A 223 4.99 22.44 19.19
C VAL A 223 4.92 23.23 20.50
N ARG A 224 3.80 23.91 20.69
CA ARG A 224 3.19 24.14 22.01
C ARG A 224 1.89 23.35 22.04
N GLY A 225 1.96 22.06 22.35
CA GLY A 225 0.77 21.22 22.51
C GLY A 225 0.92 19.84 21.87
N PHE A 226 1.77 19.00 22.46
CA PHE A 226 1.48 17.58 22.56
C PHE A 226 0.96 17.31 23.97
#